data_AF-A0A916RUW1-F1
#
_entry.id   AF-A0A916RUW1-F1
#
_cell.length_a   1.000
_cell.length_b   1.000
_cell.length_c   1.000
_cell.angle_alpha   90.00
_cell.angle_beta   90.00
_cell.angle_gamma   90.00
#
_symmetry.space_group_name_H-M   'P 1'
#
loop_
_entity.id
_entity.type
_entity.pdbx_description
1 polymer ?
#
loop_
_entity_poly.entity_id
_entity_poly.type
_entity_poly.pdbx_seq_one_letter_code
_entity_poly.pdbx_strand_id
1 'polypeptide(L)'
;MAKTLIEIKQGLEGQIGKRLTLKANGGRRKTIERTGVLAETYPSVFIVELDQDENAFERVSYSYADVLTETVELNFNEEHHNTMILDQ
;
A
#
# COMPACT_ATOMS: atom_id res chain seq x y z
N MET A 1 13.76 -12.74 -9.14
CA MET A 1 14.51 -11.52 -9.53
C MET A 1 14.29 -10.50 -8.42
N ALA A 2 15.33 -9.76 -8.02
CA ALA A 2 15.18 -8.68 -7.04
C ALA A 2 14.41 -7.53 -7.68
N LYS A 3 13.40 -7.00 -6.98
CA LYS A 3 12.69 -5.79 -7.44
C LYS A 3 13.59 -4.58 -7.22
N THR A 4 13.52 -3.60 -8.12
CA THR A 4 14.13 -2.28 -7.97
C THR A 4 13.15 -1.31 -7.31
N LEU A 5 13.66 -0.21 -6.73
CA LEU A 5 12.79 0.85 -6.21
C LEU A 5 11.86 1.44 -7.29
N ILE A 6 12.32 1.48 -8.54
CA ILE A 6 11.54 1.96 -9.68
C ILE A 6 10.36 1.03 -9.97
N GLU A 7 10.60 -0.28 -10.01
CA GLU A 7 9.53 -1.27 -10.23
C GLU A 7 8.50 -1.27 -9.10
N ILE A 8 8.95 -1.10 -7.84
CA ILE A 8 8.03 -0.97 -6.69
C ILE A 8 7.18 0.29 -6.84
N LYS A 9 7.79 1.44 -7.16
CA LYS A 9 7.07 2.70 -7.36
C LYS A 9 6.02 2.59 -8.47
N GLN A 10 6.41 2.09 -9.65
CA GLN A 10 5.49 1.91 -10.78
C GLN A 10 4.36 0.93 -10.45
N GLY A 11 4.67 -0.15 -9.72
CA GLY A 11 3.66 -1.09 -9.23
C GLY A 11 2.63 -0.43 -8.33
N LEU A 12 3.05 0.48 -7.44
CA LEU A 12 2.15 1.21 -6.54
C LEU A 12 1.35 2.30 -7.26
N GLU A 13 1.94 3.01 -8.22
CA GLU A 13 1.23 4.02 -9.02
C GLU A 13 -0.01 3.41 -9.72
N GLY A 14 0.08 2.16 -10.20
CA GLY A 14 -1.05 1.44 -10.81
C GLY A 14 -2.11 0.90 -9.83
N GLN A 15 -1.92 1.10 -8.51
CA GLN A 15 -2.83 0.63 -7.46
C GLN A 15 -3.40 1.77 -6.62
N ILE A 16 -3.16 3.03 -6.99
CA ILE A 16 -3.74 4.19 -6.31
C ILE A 16 -5.27 4.07 -6.31
N GLY A 17 -5.89 4.37 -5.17
CA GLY A 17 -7.32 4.25 -4.91
C GLY A 17 -7.78 2.85 -4.49
N LYS A 18 -6.90 1.84 -4.50
CA LYS A 18 -7.27 0.47 -4.10
C LYS A 18 -7.02 0.20 -2.63
N ARG A 19 -7.84 -0.69 -2.08
CA ARG A 19 -7.72 -1.16 -0.70
C ARG A 19 -6.54 -2.12 -0.55
N LEU A 20 -5.87 -1.99 0.57
CA LEU A 20 -4.80 -2.89 0.97
C LEU A 20 -4.76 -3.09 2.48
N THR A 21 -4.14 -4.21 2.86
CA THR A 21 -3.62 -4.43 4.21
C THR A 21 -2.11 -4.24 4.18
N LEU A 22 -1.61 -3.43 5.12
CA LEU A 22 -0.19 -3.21 5.34
C LEU A 22 0.25 -3.89 6.63
N LYS A 23 1.43 -4.50 6.59
CA LYS A 23 2.05 -5.16 7.73
C LYS A 23 3.46 -4.60 7.93
N ALA A 24 3.68 -3.89 9.04
CA ALA A 24 4.93 -3.22 9.34
C ALA A 24 5.63 -3.82 10.57
N ASN A 25 6.94 -3.99 10.48
CA ASN A 25 7.79 -4.49 11.56
C ASN A 25 8.14 -3.36 12.54
N GLY A 26 7.36 -3.22 13.61
CA GLY A 26 7.49 -2.16 14.62
C GLY A 26 8.57 -2.40 15.70
N GLY A 27 9.47 -3.37 15.52
CA GLY A 27 10.59 -3.65 16.43
C GLY A 27 10.70 -5.11 16.87
N ARG A 28 11.36 -5.36 18.01
CA ARG A 28 11.89 -6.68 18.45
C ARG A 28 10.89 -7.83 18.61
N ARG A 29 9.58 -7.59 18.46
CA ARG A 29 8.54 -8.63 18.52
C ARG A 29 7.13 -8.16 18.13
N LYS A 30 7.02 -6.96 17.54
CA LYS A 30 5.72 -6.34 17.28
C LYS A 30 5.55 -6.13 15.78
N THR A 31 4.64 -6.88 15.21
CA THR A 31 4.11 -6.63 13.88
C THR A 31 2.83 -5.82 14.03
N ILE A 32 2.69 -4.76 13.25
CA ILE A 32 1.49 -3.94 13.19
C ILE A 32 0.83 -4.23 11.86
N GLU A 33 -0.44 -4.60 11.89
CA GLU A 33 -1.28 -4.79 10.71
C GLU A 33 -2.35 -3.70 10.69
N ARG A 34 -2.56 -3.08 9.52
CA ARG A 34 -3.57 -2.03 9.33
C ARG A 34 -4.18 -2.13 7.95
N THR A 35 -5.44 -1.74 7.83
CA THR A 35 -6.14 -1.68 6.56
C THR A 35 -6.39 -0.23 6.15
N GLY A 36 -6.39 0.02 4.84
CA GLY A 36 -6.62 1.33 4.28
C GLY A 36 -6.65 1.34 2.76
N VAL A 37 -6.54 2.54 2.19
CA VAL A 37 -6.51 2.80 0.75
C VAL A 37 -5.17 3.43 0.39
N LEU A 38 -4.53 2.95 -0.69
CA LEU A 38 -3.35 3.63 -1.24
C LEU A 38 -3.80 4.97 -1.83
N ALA A 39 -3.52 6.07 -1.14
CA ALA A 39 -4.03 7.38 -1.50
C ALA A 39 -3.15 8.09 -2.53
N GLU A 40 -1.84 8.12 -2.29
CA GLU A 40 -0.92 8.96 -3.06
C GLU A 40 0.47 8.32 -3.16
N THR A 41 1.21 8.68 -4.21
CA THR A 41 2.63 8.31 -4.38
C THR A 41 3.47 9.54 -4.69
N TYR A 42 4.65 9.61 -4.10
CA TYR A 42 5.62 10.69 -4.24
C TYR A 42 7.00 10.11 -4.62
N PRO A 43 8.00 10.92 -5.04
CA PRO A 43 9.28 10.38 -5.51
C PRO A 43 9.98 9.40 -4.56
N SER A 44 9.79 9.53 -3.24
CA SER A 44 10.48 8.70 -2.24
C SER A 44 9.56 7.89 -1.32
N VAL A 45 8.26 8.21 -1.29
CA VAL A 45 7.29 7.65 -0.33
C VAL A 45 5.92 7.49 -0.96
N PHE A 46 5.08 6.66 -0.36
CA PHE A 46 3.66 6.57 -0.67
C PHE A 46 2.83 6.78 0.60
N ILE A 47 1.58 7.19 0.42
CA ILE A 47 0.63 7.51 1.49
C ILE A 47 -0.51 6.49 1.48
N VAL A 48 -0.82 5.95 2.64
CA VAL A 48 -2.03 5.14 2.87
C VAL A 48 -2.95 5.90 3.81
N GLU A 49 -4.19 6.06 3.39
CA GLU A 49 -5.27 6.53 4.25
C GLU A 49 -5.86 5.32 4.99
N LEU A 50 -5.86 5.37 6.31
CA LEU A 50 -6.20 4.25 7.18
C LEU A 50 -7.68 4.27 7.56
N ASP A 51 -8.26 3.09 7.72
CA ASP A 51 -9.61 2.97 8.28
C ASP A 51 -9.60 3.44 9.75
N GLN A 52 -10.42 4.45 10.07
CA GLN A 52 -10.37 5.13 11.38
C GLN A 52 -10.98 4.32 12.52
N ASP A 53 -11.84 3.34 12.22
CA ASP A 53 -12.42 2.44 13.23
C ASP A 53 -11.36 1.60 13.96
N GLU A 54 -10.20 1.38 13.30
CA GLU A 54 -9.12 0.53 13.80
C GLU A 54 -7.85 1.30 14.16
N ASN A 55 -7.77 2.60 13.83
CA ASN A 55 -6.52 3.35 13.87
C ASN A 55 -6.68 4.76 14.48
N ALA A 56 -5.78 5.11 15.41
CA ALA A 56 -5.75 6.45 16.02
C ALA A 56 -5.21 7.56 15.09
N PHE A 57 -4.72 7.21 13.90
CA PHE A 57 -4.14 8.13 12.92
C PHE A 57 -4.83 7.92 11.57
N GLU A 58 -5.13 9.02 10.87
CA GLU A 58 -5.82 9.00 9.58
C GLU A 58 -4.92 8.55 8.42
N ARG A 59 -3.62 8.90 8.45
CA ARG A 59 -2.69 8.62 7.35
C ARG A 59 -1.35 8.12 7.85
N VAL A 60 -0.72 7.27 7.05
CA VAL A 60 0.67 6.84 7.22
C VAL A 60 1.42 6.95 5.91
N SER A 61 2.75 7.11 6.03
CA SER A 61 3.66 7.15 4.89
C SER A 61 4.77 6.14 5.07
N TYR A 62 5.12 5.45 3.98
CA TYR A 62 6.25 4.52 3.93
C TYR A 62 7.09 4.77 2.68
N SER A 63 8.36 4.41 2.73
CA SER A 63 9.26 4.51 1.59
C SER A 63 9.21 3.26 0.71
N TYR A 64 9.64 3.39 -0.54
CA TYR A 64 9.83 2.23 -1.42
C TYR A 64 10.92 1.28 -0.92
N ALA A 65 11.89 1.82 -0.18
CA ALA A 65 12.93 1.04 0.47
C ALA A 65 12.37 0.14 1.58
N ASP A 66 11.31 0.58 2.28
CA ASP A 66 10.66 -0.22 3.31
C ASP A 66 10.01 -1.48 2.72
N VAL A 67 9.41 -1.35 1.53
CA VAL A 67 8.88 -2.49 0.78
C VAL A 67 10.00 -3.38 0.25
N LEU A 68 11.07 -2.77 -0.29
CA LEU A 68 12.22 -3.51 -0.81
C LEU A 68 12.94 -4.33 0.26
N THR A 69 13.00 -3.80 1.49
CA THR A 69 13.68 -4.42 2.63
C THR A 69 12.74 -5.24 3.52
N GLU A 70 11.50 -5.44 3.09
CA GLU A 70 10.48 -6.23 3.79
C GLU A 70 10.19 -5.72 5.22
N THR A 71 10.51 -4.45 5.50
CA THR A 71 10.10 -3.80 6.76
C THR A 71 8.61 -3.46 6.72
N VAL A 72 8.05 -3.33 5.50
CA VAL A 72 6.63 -3.14 5.20
C VAL A 72 6.22 -4.10 4.10
N GLU A 73 5.24 -4.94 4.39
CA GLU A 73 4.58 -5.81 3.41
C GLU A 73 3.22 -5.21 3.04
N LEU A 74 2.87 -5.25 1.75
CA LEU A 74 1.61 -4.72 1.22
C LEU A 74 0.83 -5.84 0.55
N ASN A 75 -0.45 -5.98 0.89
CA ASN A 75 -1.36 -6.93 0.27
C ASN A 75 -2.58 -6.18 -0.25
N PHE A 76 -2.70 -6.07 -1.58
CA PHE A 76 -3.84 -5.42 -2.22
C PHE A 76 -5.00 -6.39 -2.35
N ASN A 77 -6.19 -5.93 -1.99
CA ASN A 77 -7.39 -6.73 -2.17
C ASN A 77 -7.70 -6.76 -3.68
N GLU A 78 -7.69 -7.95 -4.27
CA GLU A 78 -8.04 -8.11 -5.69
C GLU A 78 -9.53 -7.84 -5.90
N GLU A 79 -9.90 -6.58 -6.09
CA GLU A 79 -11.19 -6.26 -6.67
C GLU A 79 -11.13 -6.61 -8.16
N HIS A 80 -11.74 -7.74 -8.52
CA HIS A 80 -12.00 -8.13 -9.90
C HIS A 80 -12.78 -6.99 -10.59
N HIS A 81 -12.08 -6.12 -11.31
CA HIS A 81 -12.68 -5.12 -12.18
C HIS A 81 -13.44 -5.84 -13.29
N ASN A 82 -14.74 -6.10 -13.08
CA ASN A 82 -15.66 -6.36 -14.17
C ASN A 82 -15.89 -5.04 -14.89
N THR A 83 -15.05 -4.73 -15.88
CA THR A 83 -15.26 -3.60 -16.79
C THR A 83 -16.56 -3.82 -17.55
N MET A 84 -17.66 -3.23 -17.09
CA MET A 84 -18.84 -3.07 -17.92
C MET A 84 -18.51 -2.01 -18.98
N ILE A 85 -18.17 -2.46 -20.18
CA ILE A 85 -18.24 -1.64 -21.38
C ILE A 85 -19.72 -1.28 -21.56
N LEU A 86 -20.06 0.00 -21.45
CA LEU A 86 -21.37 0.47 -21.91
C LEU A 86 -21.29 0.55 -23.45
N ASP A 87 -21.80 -0.48 -24.11
CA ASP A 87 -22.12 -0.42 -25.55
C ASP A 87 -23.53 0.17 -25.70
N GLN A 88 -23.59 1.43 -26.16
CA GLN A 88 -24.73 2.00 -26.90
C GLN A 88 -24.38 3.36 -27.52
#